data_AF-M2XM38-F1
#
_entry.id   AF-M2XM38-F1
#
_cell.length_a   1.000
_cell.length_b   1.000
_cell.length_c   1.000
_cell.angle_alpha   90.00
_cell.angle_beta   90.00
_cell.angle_gamma   90.00
#
_symmetry.space_group_name_H-M   'P 1'
#
loop_
_entity.id
_entity.type
_entity.pdbx_description
1 polymer ?
#
loop_
_entity_poly.entity_id
_entity_poly.type
_entity_poly.pdbx_seq_one_letter_code
_entity_poly.pdbx_strand_id
1 'polypeptide(L)'
;MEHHPYDTLDLCSLSSTSSYFYENIPCGGPYGDGCGELFSKASIPGHELFCDAIPVPCPFSGCDQRPARKELVSHELNCSFLPVPCIHEGCVERPRKIDLSSHLEACEACDTRNEDGHCAHIDQLDAFLAEILGEHPHTSFSEYFSDVSSNYGSQRDFWEDCLSKDWHSEEKVRYAQCENVQSIDIKKNLDTGPSAVETLADMGTESSSWNTSNCSAYSLNQIVDNTETSTESKLRPIEKDRYVVVGQPPVFSPPPCASKDEVRLLRQKHLESLKNLTPEERLERRKMRNRQNAVLSRKKRYERLEHLKRRRQEVKERLQQLASYMTDLRKYALELHERRDKCIFLLYSIRQLTADLRR
;
A
#
# COMPACT_ATOMS: atom_id res chain seq x y z
N MET A 1 68.33 -50.41 -25.60
CA MET A 1 68.39 -48.99 -25.17
C MET A 1 67.25 -48.30 -25.89
N GLU A 2 66.07 -48.30 -25.27
CA GLU A 2 64.86 -47.69 -25.81
C GLU A 2 64.47 -46.56 -24.88
N HIS A 3 64.55 -45.33 -25.37
CA HIS A 3 64.19 -44.12 -24.64
C HIS A 3 62.70 -43.85 -24.83
N HIS A 4 61.93 -43.91 -23.74
CA HIS A 4 60.57 -43.42 -23.67
C HIS A 4 60.55 -41.88 -23.52
N PRO A 5 59.81 -41.14 -24.36
CA PRO A 5 59.54 -39.73 -24.14
C PRO A 5 58.37 -39.63 -23.15
N TYR A 6 58.65 -39.19 -21.92
CA TYR A 6 57.61 -38.70 -21.03
C TYR A 6 57.35 -37.24 -21.37
N ASP A 7 56.18 -37.00 -21.96
CA ASP A 7 55.60 -35.69 -22.17
C ASP A 7 55.47 -34.95 -20.84
N THR A 8 56.24 -33.87 -20.71
CA THR A 8 56.09 -32.83 -19.71
C THR A 8 54.77 -32.10 -19.93
N LEU A 9 53.73 -32.50 -19.20
CA LEU A 9 52.51 -31.73 -19.06
C LEU A 9 52.79 -30.49 -18.21
N ASP A 10 52.85 -29.34 -18.89
CA ASP A 10 52.92 -28.00 -18.29
C ASP A 10 51.68 -27.73 -17.43
N LEU A 11 51.85 -27.82 -16.11
CA LEU A 11 50.82 -27.53 -15.10
C LEU A 11 50.74 -26.04 -14.71
N CYS A 12 51.33 -25.13 -15.49
CA CYS A 12 51.44 -23.71 -15.15
C CYS A 12 50.75 -22.80 -16.18
N SER A 13 49.41 -22.75 -16.19
CA SER A 13 48.66 -21.63 -16.84
C SER A 13 47.20 -21.42 -16.39
N LEU A 14 46.68 -22.18 -15.41
CA LEU A 14 45.29 -21.99 -14.93
C LEU A 14 45.19 -21.14 -13.65
N SER A 15 46.02 -20.10 -13.52
CA SER A 15 45.69 -18.97 -12.64
C SER A 15 44.79 -17.99 -13.37
N SER A 16 43.68 -18.49 -13.93
CA SER A 16 42.54 -17.64 -14.23
C SER A 16 41.99 -17.20 -12.89
N THR A 17 42.48 -16.06 -12.40
CA THR A 17 41.84 -15.30 -11.34
C THR A 17 40.40 -15.12 -11.78
N SER A 18 39.52 -15.95 -11.23
CA SER A 18 38.08 -15.83 -11.27
C SER A 18 37.74 -14.51 -10.62
N SER A 19 37.95 -13.44 -11.39
CA SER A 19 37.30 -12.16 -11.21
C SER A 19 35.83 -12.50 -11.35
N TYR A 20 35.21 -12.80 -10.22
CA TYR A 20 33.77 -12.75 -10.06
C TYR A 20 33.38 -11.30 -10.35
N PHE A 21 33.31 -10.96 -11.63
CA PHE A 21 32.64 -9.77 -12.08
C PHE A 21 31.24 -9.91 -11.51
N TYR A 22 30.92 -9.03 -10.57
CA TYR A 22 29.55 -8.81 -10.15
C TYR A 22 28.86 -8.25 -11.39
N GLU A 23 28.42 -9.14 -12.27
CA GLU A 23 27.66 -8.79 -13.45
C GLU A 23 26.38 -8.16 -12.93
N ASN A 24 26.27 -6.85 -13.11
CA ASN A 24 25.02 -6.17 -12.89
C ASN A 24 24.07 -6.63 -13.99
N ILE A 25 22.89 -7.09 -13.60
CA ILE A 25 21.89 -7.61 -14.52
C ILE A 25 20.81 -6.52 -14.63
N PRO A 26 20.33 -6.21 -15.85
CA PRO A 26 19.22 -5.28 -16.03
C PRO A 26 17.93 -5.82 -15.41
N CYS A 27 17.12 -4.95 -14.82
CA CYS A 27 15.75 -5.28 -14.42
C CYS A 27 14.94 -5.78 -15.63
N GLY A 28 14.08 -6.80 -15.43
CA GLY A 28 13.22 -7.37 -16.48
C GLY A 28 13.79 -8.62 -17.16
N GLY A 29 15.02 -9.03 -16.78
CA GLY A 29 15.65 -10.22 -17.32
C GLY A 29 15.96 -10.11 -18.82
N PRO A 30 16.08 -11.26 -19.53
CA PRO A 30 16.49 -11.27 -20.95
C PRO A 30 15.42 -10.72 -21.91
N TYR A 31 14.18 -10.52 -21.44
CA TYR A 31 13.06 -10.03 -22.25
C TYR A 31 13.02 -8.50 -22.35
N GLY A 32 13.79 -7.78 -21.52
CA GLY A 32 13.98 -6.33 -21.65
C GLY A 32 12.83 -5.47 -21.12
N ASP A 33 11.77 -6.06 -20.57
CA ASP A 33 10.56 -5.34 -20.13
C ASP A 33 10.69 -4.70 -18.73
N GLY A 34 11.89 -4.35 -18.27
CA GLY A 34 12.10 -3.73 -16.96
C GLY A 34 12.38 -2.23 -17.03
N CYS A 35 12.77 -1.62 -15.90
CA CYS A 35 13.11 -0.20 -15.86
C CYS A 35 14.45 0.17 -16.52
N GLY A 36 15.21 -0.82 -17.03
CA GLY A 36 16.52 -0.62 -17.63
C GLY A 36 17.66 -0.36 -16.64
N GLU A 37 17.36 -0.18 -15.35
CA GLU A 37 18.38 -0.01 -14.32
C GLU A 37 19.14 -1.32 -14.06
N LEU A 38 20.44 -1.19 -13.80
CA LEU A 38 21.35 -2.30 -13.56
C LEU A 38 21.45 -2.58 -12.06
N PHE A 39 21.17 -3.81 -11.66
CA PHE A 39 21.18 -4.23 -10.25
C PHE A 39 22.16 -5.38 -10.01
N SER A 40 22.67 -5.46 -8.78
CA SER A 40 23.39 -6.66 -8.34
C SER A 40 22.44 -7.87 -8.33
N LYS A 41 22.95 -9.06 -8.65
CA LYS A 41 22.15 -10.31 -8.65
C LYS A 41 21.38 -10.55 -7.34
N ALA A 42 21.92 -10.10 -6.20
CA ALA A 42 21.27 -10.22 -4.90
C ALA A 42 20.14 -9.22 -4.67
N SER A 43 20.15 -8.05 -5.33
CA SER A 43 19.15 -7.00 -5.14
C SER A 43 17.96 -7.10 -6.11
N ILE A 44 18.09 -7.83 -7.22
CA ILE A 44 17.05 -7.96 -8.25
C ILE A 44 15.73 -8.49 -7.67
N PRO A 45 15.67 -9.59 -6.90
CA PRO A 45 14.40 -10.09 -6.38
C PRO A 45 13.68 -9.05 -5.51
N GLY A 46 14.43 -8.21 -4.79
CA GLY A 46 13.86 -7.14 -3.98
C GLY A 46 13.32 -5.99 -4.83
N HIS A 47 14.02 -5.62 -5.91
CA HIS A 47 13.57 -4.59 -6.84
C HIS A 47 12.36 -5.04 -7.67
N GLU A 48 12.33 -6.29 -8.15
CA GLU A 48 11.25 -6.80 -9.00
C GLU A 48 9.88 -6.78 -8.30
N LEU A 49 9.87 -6.85 -6.97
CA LEU A 49 8.66 -6.72 -6.15
C LEU A 49 8.03 -5.33 -6.19
N PHE A 50 8.77 -4.28 -6.57
CA PHE A 50 8.31 -2.89 -6.57
C PHE A 50 8.56 -2.14 -7.88
N CYS A 51 9.14 -2.79 -8.88
CA CYS A 51 9.40 -2.16 -10.16
C CYS A 51 8.10 -1.95 -10.94
N ASP A 52 7.82 -0.69 -11.24
CA ASP A 52 6.64 -0.24 -11.98
C ASP A 52 6.64 -0.67 -13.45
N ALA A 53 7.82 -0.94 -14.01
CA ALA A 53 7.97 -1.35 -15.40
C ALA A 53 7.71 -2.85 -15.63
N ILE A 54 7.80 -3.67 -14.58
CA ILE A 54 7.71 -5.13 -14.73
C ILE A 54 6.31 -5.54 -15.19
N PRO A 55 6.20 -6.38 -16.24
CA PRO A 55 4.95 -6.98 -16.66
C PRO A 55 4.37 -7.84 -15.54
N VAL A 56 3.14 -7.55 -15.15
CA VAL A 56 2.39 -8.33 -14.17
C VAL A 56 1.19 -8.96 -14.85
N PRO A 57 0.86 -10.23 -14.56
CA PRO A 57 -0.31 -10.88 -15.15
C PRO A 57 -1.58 -10.16 -14.71
N CYS A 58 -2.50 -9.94 -15.66
CA CYS A 58 -3.85 -9.46 -15.34
C CYS A 58 -4.54 -10.40 -14.33
N PRO A 59 -5.22 -9.88 -13.28
CA PRO A 59 -5.90 -10.72 -12.30
C PRO A 59 -7.20 -11.37 -12.83
N PHE A 60 -7.73 -10.92 -13.98
CA PHE A 60 -8.97 -11.45 -14.54
C PHE A 60 -8.74 -12.71 -15.38
N SER A 61 -9.48 -13.78 -15.07
CA SER A 61 -9.34 -15.06 -15.75
C SER A 61 -9.71 -14.98 -17.23
N GLY A 62 -8.78 -15.43 -18.08
CA GLY A 62 -8.90 -15.40 -19.54
C GLY A 62 -8.20 -14.22 -20.22
N CYS A 63 -7.69 -13.25 -19.46
CA CYS A 63 -6.85 -12.19 -20.00
C CYS A 63 -5.37 -12.61 -19.98
N ASP A 64 -4.78 -12.84 -21.16
CA ASP A 64 -3.36 -13.18 -21.30
C ASP A 64 -2.43 -11.95 -21.33
N GLN A 65 -2.97 -10.74 -21.15
CA GLN A 65 -2.17 -9.52 -21.15
C GLN A 65 -1.33 -9.42 -19.87
N ARG A 66 -0.12 -8.88 -20.04
CA ARG A 66 0.82 -8.60 -18.95
C ARG A 66 1.22 -7.12 -18.98
N PRO A 67 0.31 -6.20 -18.60
CA PRO A 67 0.65 -4.78 -18.57
C PRO A 67 1.80 -4.52 -17.60
N ALA A 68 2.55 -3.45 -17.82
CA ALA A 68 3.49 -2.96 -16.82
C ALA A 68 2.73 -2.68 -15.52
N ARG A 69 3.34 -2.91 -14.36
CA ARG A 69 2.68 -2.72 -13.05
C ARG A 69 2.04 -1.34 -12.89
N LYS A 70 2.69 -0.27 -13.37
CA LYS A 70 2.12 1.10 -13.38
C LYS A 70 0.84 1.24 -14.23
N GLU A 71 0.71 0.40 -15.25
CA GLU A 71 -0.43 0.35 -16.18
C GLU A 71 -1.47 -0.70 -15.77
N LEU A 72 -1.22 -1.48 -14.70
CA LEU A 72 -2.15 -2.52 -14.27
C LEU A 72 -3.52 -1.93 -13.91
N VAL A 73 -3.56 -0.79 -13.21
CA VAL A 73 -4.82 -0.15 -12.80
C VAL A 73 -5.64 0.32 -14.02
N SER A 74 -4.99 0.95 -15.02
CA SER A 74 -5.70 1.39 -16.23
C SER A 74 -6.14 0.21 -17.09
N HIS A 75 -5.33 -0.85 -17.15
CA HIS A 75 -5.71 -2.10 -17.79
C HIS A 75 -6.90 -2.76 -17.07
N GLU A 76 -6.91 -2.82 -15.74
CA GLU A 76 -7.98 -3.46 -14.96
C GLU A 76 -9.35 -2.81 -15.22
N LEU A 77 -9.39 -1.48 -15.30
CA LEU A 77 -10.61 -0.73 -15.66
C LEU A 77 -11.07 -1.05 -17.09
N ASN A 78 -10.13 -1.21 -18.03
CA ASN A 78 -10.44 -1.39 -19.44
C ASN A 78 -10.42 -2.84 -19.94
N CYS A 79 -10.18 -3.80 -19.04
CA CYS A 79 -10.06 -5.19 -19.39
C CYS A 79 -11.40 -5.75 -19.88
N SER A 80 -11.43 -6.37 -21.06
CA SER A 80 -12.63 -7.04 -21.58
C SER A 80 -13.10 -8.22 -20.72
N PHE A 81 -12.24 -8.72 -19.83
CA PHE A 81 -12.53 -9.80 -18.89
C PHE A 81 -12.99 -9.31 -17.50
N LEU A 82 -13.07 -7.98 -17.30
CA LEU A 82 -13.60 -7.38 -16.07
C LEU A 82 -15.04 -7.88 -15.83
N PRO A 83 -15.35 -8.47 -14.66
CA PRO A 83 -16.71 -8.83 -14.30
C PRO A 83 -17.52 -7.55 -14.00
N VAL A 84 -18.60 -7.35 -14.73
CA VAL A 84 -19.46 -6.17 -14.62
C VAL A 84 -20.85 -6.57 -14.14
N PRO A 85 -21.49 -5.79 -13.25
CA PRO A 85 -22.87 -6.07 -12.84
C PRO A 85 -23.82 -5.95 -14.04
N CYS A 86 -24.84 -6.81 -14.07
CA CYS A 86 -25.93 -6.66 -15.03
C CYS A 86 -26.72 -5.36 -14.78
N ILE A 87 -27.20 -4.71 -15.85
CA ILE A 87 -28.01 -3.48 -15.77
C ILE A 87 -29.44 -3.73 -15.25
N HIS A 88 -29.95 -4.96 -15.37
CA HIS A 88 -31.30 -5.31 -14.92
C HIS A 88 -31.36 -5.51 -13.42
N GLU A 89 -32.24 -4.76 -12.76
CA GLU A 89 -32.50 -4.93 -11.33
C GLU A 89 -32.98 -6.36 -11.04
N GLY A 90 -32.34 -7.01 -10.05
CA GLY A 90 -32.65 -8.40 -9.67
C GLY A 90 -31.76 -9.47 -10.32
N CYS A 91 -31.00 -9.15 -11.37
CA CYS A 91 -29.97 -10.06 -11.87
C CYS A 91 -28.73 -10.02 -10.97
N VAL A 92 -28.37 -11.16 -10.37
CA VAL A 92 -27.19 -11.29 -9.50
C VAL A 92 -25.91 -11.69 -10.24
N GLU A 93 -26.02 -11.98 -11.53
CA GLU A 93 -24.89 -12.40 -12.34
C GLU A 93 -23.92 -11.23 -12.63
N ARG A 94 -22.64 -11.57 -12.78
CA ARG A 94 -21.57 -10.64 -13.13
C ARG A 94 -20.82 -11.17 -14.36
N PRO A 95 -21.44 -11.12 -15.55
CA PRO A 95 -20.76 -11.55 -16.77
C PRO A 95 -19.50 -10.72 -17.00
N ARG A 96 -18.56 -11.27 -17.78
CA ARG A 96 -17.39 -10.50 -18.24
C ARG A 96 -17.86 -9.40 -19.18
N LYS A 97 -17.16 -8.27 -19.24
CA LYS A 97 -17.48 -7.15 -20.15
C LYS A 97 -17.68 -7.62 -21.60
N ILE A 98 -16.86 -8.55 -22.10
CA ILE A 98 -16.99 -9.15 -23.43
C ILE A 98 -18.25 -10.00 -23.63
N ASP A 99 -18.77 -10.61 -22.56
CA ASP A 99 -19.96 -11.46 -22.58
C ASP A 99 -21.23 -10.72 -22.12
N LEU A 100 -21.12 -9.43 -21.79
CA LEU A 100 -22.26 -8.69 -21.24
C LEU A 100 -23.39 -8.56 -22.27
N SER A 101 -23.07 -8.35 -23.56
CA SER A 101 -24.08 -8.28 -24.62
C SER A 101 -24.88 -9.58 -24.77
N SER A 102 -24.20 -10.74 -24.80
CA SER A 102 -24.88 -12.04 -24.89
C SER A 102 -25.67 -12.37 -23.63
N HIS A 103 -25.16 -11.98 -22.44
CA HIS A 103 -25.92 -12.07 -21.20
C HIS A 103 -27.21 -11.22 -21.25
N LEU A 104 -27.16 -9.99 -21.76
CA LEU A 104 -28.35 -9.12 -21.83
C LEU A 104 -29.45 -9.65 -22.75
N GLU A 105 -29.09 -10.33 -23.84
CA GLU A 105 -30.04 -11.02 -24.72
C GLU A 105 -30.71 -12.22 -24.03
N ALA A 106 -29.95 -12.95 -23.22
CA ALA A 106 -30.42 -14.15 -22.51
C ALA A 106 -31.00 -13.86 -21.12
N CYS A 107 -30.89 -12.64 -20.61
CA CYS A 107 -31.22 -12.30 -19.23
C CYS A 107 -32.71 -12.53 -18.93
N GLU A 108 -32.99 -13.33 -17.91
CA GLU A 108 -34.36 -13.60 -17.45
C GLU A 108 -35.01 -12.40 -16.75
N ALA A 109 -34.20 -11.48 -16.19
CA ALA A 109 -34.65 -10.28 -15.51
C ALA A 109 -34.92 -9.09 -16.45
N CYS A 110 -34.83 -9.26 -17.77
CA CYS A 110 -35.18 -8.19 -18.72
C CYS A 110 -36.71 -8.10 -18.89
N ASP A 111 -37.31 -7.10 -18.25
CA ASP A 111 -38.76 -6.83 -18.32
C ASP A 111 -39.18 -6.07 -19.60
N THR A 112 -38.21 -5.56 -20.37
CA THR A 112 -38.45 -4.70 -21.55
C THR A 112 -37.93 -5.33 -22.83
N ARG A 113 -38.53 -6.46 -23.24
CA ARG A 113 -38.27 -7.07 -24.55
C ARG A 113 -39.13 -6.41 -25.64
N ASN A 114 -38.50 -6.08 -26.76
CA ASN A 114 -39.18 -5.60 -27.96
C ASN A 114 -39.93 -6.75 -28.66
N GLU A 115 -40.74 -6.44 -29.69
CA GLU A 115 -41.48 -7.45 -30.47
C GLU A 115 -40.56 -8.49 -31.12
N ASP A 116 -39.31 -8.11 -31.42
CA ASP A 116 -38.27 -9.00 -31.96
C ASP A 116 -37.56 -9.85 -30.88
N GLY A 117 -37.95 -9.73 -29.60
CA GLY A 117 -37.38 -10.46 -28.48
C GLY A 117 -36.07 -9.89 -27.91
N HIS A 118 -35.55 -8.80 -28.48
CA HIS A 118 -34.34 -8.12 -28.00
C HIS A 118 -34.63 -7.24 -26.77
N CYS A 119 -33.68 -7.19 -25.84
CA CYS A 119 -33.78 -6.35 -24.65
C CYS A 119 -33.46 -4.88 -24.99
N ALA A 120 -34.35 -3.95 -24.66
CA ALA A 120 -34.20 -2.53 -25.00
C ALA A 120 -32.98 -1.85 -24.35
N HIS A 121 -32.38 -2.45 -23.32
CA HIS A 121 -31.18 -1.91 -22.65
C HIS A 121 -29.87 -2.19 -23.39
N ILE A 122 -29.87 -3.01 -24.44
CA ILE A 122 -28.66 -3.27 -25.25
C ILE A 122 -28.16 -1.97 -25.90
N ASP A 123 -29.05 -1.10 -26.33
CA ASP A 123 -28.69 0.21 -26.92
C ASP A 123 -28.11 1.19 -25.89
N GLN A 124 -28.28 0.92 -24.60
CA GLN A 124 -27.74 1.73 -23.49
C GLN A 124 -26.43 1.16 -22.93
N LEU A 125 -25.97 0.03 -23.47
CA LEU A 125 -24.81 -0.70 -22.95
C LEU A 125 -23.54 0.16 -22.92
N ASP A 126 -23.28 0.90 -24.00
CA ASP A 126 -22.10 1.75 -24.09
C ASP A 126 -22.13 2.89 -23.05
N ALA A 127 -23.30 3.50 -22.83
CA ALA A 127 -23.48 4.54 -21.83
C ALA A 127 -23.31 4.01 -20.39
N PHE A 128 -23.84 2.81 -20.13
CA PHE A 128 -23.69 2.15 -18.83
C PHE A 128 -22.24 1.73 -18.55
N LEU A 129 -21.54 1.18 -19.55
CA LEU A 129 -20.12 0.86 -19.42
C LEU A 129 -19.28 2.11 -19.21
N ALA A 130 -19.59 3.22 -19.90
CA ALA A 130 -18.96 4.51 -19.68
C ALA A 130 -19.13 5.01 -18.23
N GLU A 131 -20.33 4.88 -17.66
CA GLU A 131 -20.64 5.25 -16.27
C GLU A 131 -19.86 4.39 -15.26
N ILE A 132 -19.89 3.06 -15.40
CA ILE A 132 -19.18 2.14 -14.49
C ILE A 132 -17.67 2.37 -14.52
N LEU A 133 -17.12 2.65 -15.69
CA LEU A 133 -15.68 2.83 -15.88
C LEU A 133 -15.22 4.25 -15.54
N GLY A 134 -16.15 5.16 -15.20
CA GLY A 134 -15.83 6.56 -14.98
C GLY A 134 -15.32 7.26 -16.24
N GLU A 135 -15.49 6.64 -17.41
CA GLU A 135 -15.15 7.19 -18.71
C GLU A 135 -16.34 8.04 -19.16
N HIS A 136 -16.50 9.25 -18.61
CA HIS A 136 -17.48 10.17 -19.18
C HIS A 136 -17.13 10.43 -20.65
N PRO A 137 -18.04 10.15 -21.60
CA PRO A 137 -17.76 10.32 -23.01
C PRO A 137 -17.55 11.81 -23.29
N HIS A 138 -16.32 12.16 -23.67
CA HIS A 138 -15.92 13.45 -24.22
C HIS A 138 -16.17 14.69 -23.34
N THR A 139 -15.33 14.84 -22.32
CA THR A 139 -14.53 16.07 -22.25
C THR A 139 -13.17 15.68 -21.73
N SER A 140 -12.12 15.84 -22.53
CA SER A 140 -10.79 15.90 -21.94
C SER A 140 -10.85 16.96 -20.82
N PHE A 141 -10.27 16.69 -19.66
CA PHE A 141 -10.23 17.64 -18.55
C PHE A 141 -9.67 19.03 -18.99
N SER A 142 -8.91 19.06 -20.09
CA SER A 142 -8.40 20.23 -20.79
C SER A 142 -9.46 21.01 -21.60
N GLU A 143 -10.38 20.35 -22.29
CA GLU A 143 -11.44 21.01 -23.07
C GLU A 143 -12.55 21.55 -22.16
N TYR A 144 -12.91 20.84 -21.09
CA TYR A 144 -13.87 21.34 -20.09
C TYR A 144 -13.41 22.66 -19.47
N PHE A 145 -12.10 22.80 -19.19
CA PHE A 145 -11.56 24.08 -18.71
C PHE A 145 -11.57 25.18 -19.78
N SER A 146 -11.44 24.84 -21.06
CA SER A 146 -11.43 25.83 -22.15
C SER A 146 -12.83 26.41 -22.42
N ASP A 147 -13.89 25.60 -22.32
CA ASP A 147 -15.28 26.05 -22.48
C ASP A 147 -15.85 26.73 -21.23
N VAL A 148 -15.44 26.32 -20.03
CA VAL A 148 -15.82 27.03 -18.79
C VAL A 148 -15.11 28.39 -18.73
N SER A 149 -13.86 28.51 -19.21
CA SER A 149 -13.12 29.77 -19.23
C SER A 149 -13.71 30.82 -20.17
N SER A 150 -14.29 30.39 -21.30
CA SER A 150 -14.84 31.31 -22.30
C SER A 150 -16.22 31.86 -21.93
N ASN A 151 -17.03 31.11 -21.17
CA ASN A 151 -18.36 31.54 -20.72
C ASN A 151 -18.36 32.24 -19.34
N TYR A 152 -17.39 31.99 -18.46
CA TYR A 152 -17.33 32.62 -17.13
C TYR A 152 -16.59 33.96 -17.06
N GLY A 153 -15.93 34.39 -18.15
CA GLY A 153 -15.22 35.67 -18.19
C GLY A 153 -16.08 36.87 -17.79
N SER A 154 -17.36 36.93 -18.22
CA SER A 154 -18.22 38.08 -17.93
C SER A 154 -18.94 38.02 -16.58
N GLN A 155 -19.10 36.83 -15.98
CA GLN A 155 -19.71 36.70 -14.64
C GLN A 155 -18.67 36.83 -13.53
N ARG A 156 -17.42 36.43 -13.78
CA ARG A 156 -16.32 36.60 -12.84
C ARG A 156 -16.03 38.06 -12.56
N ASP A 157 -16.04 38.92 -13.59
CA ASP A 157 -15.83 40.37 -13.42
C ASP A 157 -16.95 41.03 -12.58
N PHE A 158 -18.19 40.53 -12.70
CA PHE A 158 -19.33 41.02 -11.90
C PHE A 158 -19.24 40.56 -10.43
N TRP A 159 -18.82 39.32 -10.18
CA TRP A 159 -18.67 38.80 -8.82
C TRP A 159 -17.39 39.30 -8.12
N GLU A 160 -16.27 39.46 -8.84
CA GLU A 160 -15.04 40.05 -8.30
C GLU A 160 -15.23 41.55 -7.97
N ASP A 161 -16.00 42.31 -8.75
CA ASP A 161 -16.30 43.73 -8.41
C ASP A 161 -17.27 43.87 -7.22
N CYS A 162 -18.19 42.91 -7.02
CA CYS A 162 -19.08 42.87 -5.85
C CYS A 162 -18.38 42.36 -4.58
N LEU A 163 -17.43 41.42 -4.68
CA LEU A 163 -16.72 40.86 -3.53
C LEU A 163 -15.47 41.67 -3.13
N SER A 164 -14.88 42.44 -4.05
CA SER A 164 -13.66 43.21 -3.78
C SER A 164 -13.87 44.44 -2.90
N LYS A 165 -15.09 44.97 -2.76
CA LYS A 165 -15.28 46.29 -2.12
C LYS A 165 -15.47 46.27 -0.61
N ASP A 166 -15.88 45.17 0.01
CA ASP A 166 -16.13 45.14 1.47
C ASP A 166 -15.58 43.91 2.23
N TRP A 167 -14.98 42.91 1.57
CA TRP A 167 -14.69 41.62 2.21
C TRP A 167 -13.26 41.46 2.80
N HIS A 168 -12.32 42.36 2.53
CA HIS A 168 -10.89 42.06 2.69
C HIS A 168 -10.18 42.51 4.00
N SER A 169 -10.87 43.06 4.99
CA SER A 169 -10.18 43.55 6.21
C SER A 169 -10.13 42.55 7.38
N GLU A 170 -11.14 41.71 7.58
CA GLU A 170 -11.20 40.84 8.79
C GLU A 170 -10.65 39.40 8.59
N GLU A 171 -10.63 38.87 7.36
CA GLU A 171 -10.34 37.45 7.13
C GLU A 171 -8.83 37.15 6.92
N LYS A 172 -8.02 38.16 6.55
CA LYS A 172 -6.55 38.03 6.46
C LYS A 172 -5.88 37.74 7.80
N VAL A 173 -6.48 38.13 8.92
CA VAL A 173 -5.93 37.89 10.27
C VAL A 173 -6.11 36.43 10.71
N ARG A 174 -7.17 35.74 10.25
CA ARG A 174 -7.43 34.34 10.60
C ARG A 174 -6.59 33.35 9.80
N TYR A 175 -6.33 33.62 8.52
CA TYR A 175 -5.49 32.73 7.71
C TYR A 175 -3.99 32.80 8.07
N ALA A 176 -3.48 33.98 8.44
CA ALA A 176 -2.09 34.15 8.88
C ALA A 176 -1.75 33.42 10.20
N GLN A 177 -2.75 33.09 11.03
CA GLN A 177 -2.55 32.31 12.25
C GLN A 177 -2.50 30.78 12.01
N CYS A 178 -3.00 30.28 10.88
CA CYS A 178 -2.92 28.85 10.55
C CYS A 178 -1.61 28.44 9.87
N GLU A 179 -1.00 29.32 9.06
CA GLU A 179 0.29 29.01 8.39
C GLU A 179 1.49 28.94 9.34
N ASN A 180 1.42 29.59 10.52
CA ASN A 180 2.49 29.56 11.52
C ASN A 180 2.56 28.27 12.36
N VAL A 181 1.63 27.32 12.19
CA VAL A 181 1.63 26.04 12.94
C VAL A 181 2.21 24.88 12.12
N GLN A 182 2.39 25.03 10.80
CA GLN A 182 2.89 23.95 9.93
C GLN A 182 4.39 23.99 9.61
N SER A 183 5.14 24.95 10.16
CA SER A 183 6.58 25.14 9.91
C SER A 183 7.46 24.78 11.11
N ILE A 184 7.13 23.71 11.83
CA ILE A 184 8.03 23.08 12.81
C ILE A 184 8.77 21.91 12.15
N ASP A 185 10.02 22.20 11.78
CA ASP A 185 11.18 21.32 11.56
C ASP A 185 10.94 19.80 11.37
N ILE A 186 10.84 19.38 10.10
CA ILE A 186 11.19 18.01 9.66
C ILE A 186 12.33 18.14 8.64
N LYS A 187 13.48 18.64 9.09
CA LYS A 187 14.76 18.54 8.39
C LYS A 187 15.86 18.26 9.41
N LYS A 188 15.90 17.03 9.91
CA LYS A 188 17.10 16.34 10.45
C LYS A 188 16.71 14.91 10.81
N ASN A 189 17.56 13.96 10.41
CA ASN A 189 17.54 12.50 10.69
C ASN A 189 16.99 11.61 9.58
N LEU A 190 17.63 11.67 8.41
CA LEU A 190 17.84 10.48 7.59
C LEU A 190 19.32 10.47 7.22
N ASP A 191 20.12 9.76 8.01
CA ASP A 191 21.38 9.15 7.59
C ASP A 191 21.92 8.25 8.71
N THR A 192 21.88 6.94 8.47
CA THR A 192 22.89 5.89 8.79
C THR A 192 22.26 4.54 9.18
N GLY A 193 22.42 3.55 8.29
CA GLY A 193 22.77 2.18 8.68
C GLY A 193 21.77 1.05 8.36
N PRO A 194 22.25 -0.17 8.05
CA PRO A 194 21.71 -0.95 6.94
C PRO A 194 20.96 -2.24 7.32
N SER A 195 20.18 -2.72 6.34
CA SER A 195 19.86 -4.10 5.96
C SER A 195 19.98 -5.24 6.98
N ALA A 196 18.86 -5.91 7.21
CA ALA A 196 18.81 -7.36 7.42
C ALA A 196 17.50 -7.92 6.86
N VAL A 197 17.60 -8.63 5.74
CA VAL A 197 16.56 -9.47 5.13
C VAL A 197 16.78 -10.94 5.56
N GLU A 198 15.71 -11.73 5.44
CA GLU A 198 15.53 -13.19 5.64
C GLU A 198 15.10 -13.61 7.06
N THR A 199 14.10 -14.48 7.27
CA THR A 199 13.65 -15.64 6.48
C THR A 199 12.20 -16.04 6.86
N LEU A 200 11.42 -16.51 5.88
CA LEU A 200 10.56 -17.73 5.87
C LEU A 200 9.27 -17.54 5.06
N ALA A 201 9.28 -18.13 3.88
CA ALA A 201 8.10 -18.67 3.21
C ALA A 201 7.81 -20.08 3.73
N ASP A 202 6.58 -20.51 3.45
CA ASP A 202 6.11 -21.89 3.22
C ASP A 202 5.19 -22.47 4.32
N MET A 203 3.92 -22.68 3.94
CA MET A 203 3.01 -23.76 4.34
C MET A 203 1.58 -23.47 3.81
N GLY A 204 1.12 -24.31 2.87
CA GLY A 204 -0.22 -24.91 2.93
C GLY A 204 -1.34 -24.28 2.09
N THR A 205 -1.51 -24.79 0.88
CA THR A 205 -2.75 -24.76 0.12
C THR A 205 -3.77 -25.76 0.71
N GLU A 206 -4.87 -25.26 1.28
CA GLU A 206 -6.07 -26.09 1.48
C GLU A 206 -7.32 -25.35 0.98
N SER A 207 -7.89 -25.95 -0.07
CA SER A 207 -9.20 -25.69 -0.63
C SER A 207 -10.28 -26.05 0.38
N SER A 208 -11.17 -25.10 0.70
CA SER A 208 -12.50 -25.45 1.21
C SER A 208 -13.56 -24.49 0.71
N SER A 209 -14.50 -25.08 -0.01
CA SER A 209 -15.77 -24.50 -0.44
C SER A 209 -16.63 -24.13 0.77
N TRP A 210 -17.12 -22.89 0.83
CA TRP A 210 -18.23 -22.54 1.70
C TRP A 210 -19.30 -21.78 0.90
N ASN A 211 -20.48 -22.39 0.91
CA ASN A 211 -21.74 -21.87 0.40
C ASN A 211 -22.09 -20.54 1.07
N THR A 212 -22.43 -19.55 0.25
CA THR A 212 -23.06 -18.29 0.67
C THR A 212 -24.58 -18.44 0.59
N SER A 213 -25.24 -18.57 1.74
CA SER A 213 -26.66 -18.28 1.87
C SER A 213 -26.91 -17.44 3.12
N ASN A 214 -27.69 -16.37 2.94
CA ASN A 214 -28.25 -15.43 3.91
C ASN A 214 -27.38 -14.26 4.38
N CYS A 215 -27.61 -13.09 3.77
CA CYS A 215 -27.39 -11.78 4.40
C CYS A 215 -28.70 -10.97 4.32
N SER A 216 -29.40 -10.90 5.45
CA SER A 216 -30.43 -9.91 5.73
C SER A 216 -29.79 -8.57 6.10
N ALA A 217 -30.45 -7.48 5.72
CA ALA A 217 -30.06 -6.10 5.98
C ALA A 217 -29.68 -5.83 7.45
N TYR A 218 -28.49 -5.24 7.67
CA TYR A 218 -28.13 -4.62 8.94
C TYR A 218 -27.69 -3.17 8.74
N SER A 219 -28.26 -2.34 9.60
CA SER A 219 -28.11 -0.89 9.75
C SER A 219 -26.69 -0.50 10.20
N LEU A 220 -26.13 0.52 9.57
CA LEU A 220 -24.74 0.97 9.65
C LEU A 220 -24.34 1.69 10.96
N ASN A 221 -25.14 1.59 12.03
CA ASN A 221 -24.92 2.33 13.29
C ASN A 221 -24.59 1.48 14.53
N GLN A 222 -24.14 0.23 14.37
CA GLN A 222 -23.77 -0.63 15.54
C GLN A 222 -22.43 -1.38 15.42
N ILE A 223 -21.51 -0.94 14.56
CA ILE A 223 -20.14 -1.51 14.50
C ILE A 223 -19.18 -0.62 15.29
N VAL A 224 -19.41 -0.45 16.59
CA VAL A 224 -18.41 0.04 17.54
C VAL A 224 -18.56 -0.79 18.82
N ASP A 225 -17.48 -1.46 19.21
CA ASP A 225 -17.24 -2.10 20.51
C ASP A 225 -17.95 -3.41 20.87
N ASN A 226 -17.75 -4.51 20.13
CA ASN A 226 -18.07 -5.86 20.64
C ASN A 226 -17.09 -7.01 20.31
N THR A 227 -15.84 -6.72 19.94
CA THR A 227 -14.81 -7.77 19.73
C THR A 227 -13.61 -7.67 20.66
N GLU A 228 -13.84 -7.30 21.92
CA GLU A 228 -12.87 -7.48 23.01
C GLU A 228 -13.30 -8.62 23.95
N THR A 229 -13.73 -9.77 23.41
CA THR A 229 -13.49 -11.04 24.12
C THR A 229 -12.05 -11.44 23.88
N SER A 230 -11.18 -10.63 24.48
CA SER A 230 -9.77 -10.93 24.65
C SER A 230 -9.68 -12.25 25.40
N THR A 231 -9.38 -13.33 24.69
CA THR A 231 -8.64 -14.46 25.27
C THR A 231 -7.26 -13.92 25.63
N GLU A 232 -7.21 -13.08 26.66
CA GLU A 232 -6.03 -12.87 27.46
C GLU A 232 -5.69 -14.24 28.02
N SER A 233 -4.90 -15.00 27.27
CA SER A 233 -4.12 -16.07 27.86
C SER A 233 -3.32 -15.38 28.95
N LYS A 234 -3.78 -15.50 30.19
CA LYS A 234 -3.02 -15.18 31.39
C LYS A 234 -1.76 -16.03 31.35
N LEU A 235 -0.76 -15.56 30.61
CA LEU A 235 0.61 -15.97 30.78
C LEU A 235 0.92 -15.54 32.20
N ARG A 236 0.80 -16.51 33.12
CA ARG A 236 1.15 -16.31 34.52
C ARG A 236 2.51 -15.61 34.53
N PRO A 237 2.68 -14.52 35.30
CA PRO A 237 3.98 -13.92 35.45
C PRO A 237 4.92 -15.07 35.84
N ILE A 238 5.90 -15.33 34.97
CA ILE A 238 6.94 -16.33 35.23
C ILE A 238 7.52 -15.86 36.55
N GLU A 239 7.21 -16.59 37.63
CA GLU A 239 7.84 -16.40 38.92
C GLU A 239 9.33 -16.30 38.63
N LYS A 240 9.98 -15.30 39.24
CA LYS A 240 11.43 -15.15 39.17
C LYS A 240 12.03 -16.36 39.89
N ASP A 241 11.99 -17.52 39.24
CA ASP A 241 12.75 -18.67 39.61
C ASP A 241 14.18 -18.17 39.75
N ARG A 242 14.75 -18.43 40.92
CA ARG A 242 16.17 -18.20 41.19
C ARG A 242 16.96 -19.03 40.20
N TYR A 243 17.14 -18.51 38.99
CA TYR A 243 18.10 -19.05 38.04
C TYR A 243 19.46 -18.93 38.74
N VAL A 244 19.99 -20.06 39.17
CA VAL A 244 21.41 -20.20 39.47
C VAL A 244 22.11 -19.62 38.25
N VAL A 245 22.83 -18.51 38.44
CA VAL A 245 23.61 -17.86 37.39
C VAL A 245 24.76 -18.80 37.06
N VAL A 246 24.46 -19.82 36.25
CA VAL A 246 25.48 -20.59 35.55
C VAL A 246 26.12 -19.58 34.63
N GLY A 247 27.32 -19.12 35.01
CA GLY A 247 28.01 -17.99 34.39
C GLY A 247 27.87 -18.01 32.88
N GLN A 248 27.46 -16.88 32.29
CA GLN A 248 27.38 -16.76 30.85
C GLN A 248 28.71 -17.25 30.26
N PRO A 249 28.69 -18.20 29.30
CA PRO A 249 29.92 -18.59 28.65
C PRO A 249 30.52 -17.32 28.04
N PRO A 250 31.81 -17.03 28.29
CA PRO A 250 32.42 -15.77 27.90
C PRO A 250 32.24 -15.57 26.40
N VAL A 251 31.38 -14.63 26.03
CA VAL A 251 31.28 -14.15 24.65
C VAL A 251 32.59 -13.45 24.39
N PHE A 252 33.36 -13.93 23.41
CA PHE A 252 34.62 -13.29 23.03
C PHE A 252 34.35 -11.83 22.66
N SER A 253 34.65 -10.94 23.61
CA SER A 253 34.45 -9.50 23.49
C SER A 253 35.84 -8.91 23.76
N PRO A 254 36.64 -8.65 22.70
CA PRO A 254 37.95 -8.08 22.91
C PRO A 254 37.83 -6.72 23.60
N PRO A 255 38.80 -6.34 24.45
CA PRO A 255 38.83 -5.00 25.04
C PRO A 255 38.78 -3.94 23.93
N PRO A 256 38.06 -2.82 24.12
CA PRO A 256 37.90 -1.78 23.10
C PRO A 256 39.22 -1.16 22.62
N CYS A 257 40.31 -1.31 23.39
CA CYS A 257 41.63 -0.77 23.08
C CYS A 257 42.70 -1.84 22.75
N ALA A 258 42.31 -3.10 22.57
CA ALA A 258 43.27 -4.16 22.30
C ALA A 258 43.90 -4.01 20.91
N SER A 259 45.23 -4.19 20.81
CA SER A 259 45.91 -4.20 19.52
C SER A 259 45.42 -5.38 18.66
N LYS A 260 45.56 -5.28 17.33
CA LYS A 260 45.13 -6.38 16.42
C LYS A 260 45.76 -7.72 16.79
N ASP A 261 47.02 -7.72 17.24
CA ASP A 261 47.73 -8.93 17.63
C ASP A 261 47.27 -9.47 18.99
N GLU A 262 46.93 -8.58 19.94
CA GLU A 262 46.27 -8.98 21.19
C GLU A 262 44.90 -9.62 20.92
N VAL A 263 44.10 -9.06 20.01
CA VAL A 263 42.81 -9.64 19.62
C VAL A 263 42.98 -11.02 19.00
N ARG A 264 43.99 -11.20 18.12
CA ARG A 264 44.32 -12.50 17.53
C ARG A 264 44.72 -13.52 18.61
N LEU A 265 45.59 -13.14 19.53
CA LEU A 265 46.04 -14.00 20.62
C LEU A 265 44.88 -14.39 21.56
N LEU A 266 44.05 -13.43 21.95
CA LEU A 266 42.87 -13.68 22.78
C LEU A 266 41.88 -14.62 22.06
N ARG A 267 41.69 -14.44 20.74
CA ARG A 267 40.83 -15.32 19.93
C ARG A 267 41.40 -16.74 19.87
N GLN A 268 42.71 -16.89 19.70
CA GLN A 268 43.38 -18.19 19.70
C GLN A 268 43.19 -18.90 21.04
N LYS A 269 43.47 -18.22 22.17
CA LYS A 269 43.25 -18.76 23.52
C LYS A 269 41.79 -19.18 23.74
N HIS A 270 40.84 -18.39 23.24
CA HIS A 270 39.43 -18.75 23.30
C HIS A 270 39.11 -20.01 22.50
N LEU A 271 39.63 -20.14 21.27
CA LEU A 271 39.45 -21.34 20.45
C LEU A 271 40.07 -22.58 21.07
N GLU A 272 41.26 -22.48 21.67
CA GLU A 272 41.89 -23.56 22.42
C GLU A 272 41.03 -23.98 23.62
N SER A 273 40.47 -23.01 24.35
CA SER A 273 39.54 -23.30 25.45
C SER A 273 38.28 -24.05 24.98
N LEU A 274 37.81 -23.78 23.75
CA LEU A 274 36.67 -24.47 23.15
C LEU A 274 37.01 -25.90 22.72
N LYS A 275 38.23 -26.15 22.26
CA LYS A 275 38.69 -27.49 21.86
C LYS A 275 38.76 -28.44 23.05
N ASN A 276 39.14 -27.94 24.22
CA ASN A 276 39.31 -28.72 25.44
C ASN A 276 37.99 -29.06 26.16
N LEU A 277 36.85 -28.55 25.71
CA LEU A 277 35.54 -28.90 26.29
C LEU A 277 35.17 -30.34 25.98
N THR A 278 34.65 -31.02 27.00
CA THR A 278 34.03 -32.34 26.87
C THR A 278 32.77 -32.26 25.98
N PRO A 279 32.34 -33.38 25.36
CA PRO A 279 31.10 -33.40 24.57
C PRO A 279 29.86 -32.92 25.35
N GLU A 280 29.77 -33.24 26.64
CA GLU A 280 28.67 -32.83 27.52
C GLU A 280 28.65 -31.31 27.74
N GLU A 281 29.80 -30.70 28.04
CA GLU A 281 29.90 -29.24 28.20
C GLU A 281 29.56 -28.49 26.89
N ARG A 282 29.94 -29.04 25.74
CA ARG A 282 29.56 -28.47 24.43
C ARG A 282 28.05 -28.51 24.23
N LEU A 283 27.40 -29.60 24.64
CA LEU A 283 25.95 -29.74 24.56
C LEU A 283 25.25 -28.73 25.48
N GLU A 284 25.68 -28.59 26.73
CA GLU A 284 25.12 -27.62 27.68
C GLU A 284 25.31 -26.17 27.21
N ARG A 285 26.48 -25.82 26.66
CA ARG A 285 26.68 -24.51 26.02
C ARG A 285 25.74 -24.27 24.84
N ARG A 286 25.46 -25.29 24.03
CA ARG A 286 24.49 -25.20 22.93
C ARG A 286 23.07 -24.97 23.46
N LYS A 287 22.65 -25.71 24.49
CA LYS A 287 21.34 -25.51 25.15
C LYS A 287 21.21 -24.11 25.73
N MET A 288 22.23 -23.61 26.42
CA MET A 288 22.28 -22.24 26.95
C MET A 288 22.11 -21.17 25.86
N ARG A 289 22.87 -21.26 24.76
CA ARG A 289 22.72 -20.34 23.63
C ARG A 289 21.33 -20.41 22.99
N ASN A 290 20.77 -21.59 22.83
CA ASN A 290 19.42 -21.75 22.29
C ASN A 290 18.37 -21.10 23.20
N ARG A 291 18.51 -21.24 24.52
CA ARG A 291 17.63 -20.57 25.50
C ARG A 291 17.77 -19.04 25.43
N GLN A 292 18.99 -18.52 25.36
CA GLN A 292 19.24 -17.08 25.23
C GLN A 292 18.68 -16.52 23.92
N ASN A 293 18.91 -17.21 22.80
CA ASN A 293 18.35 -16.84 21.51
C ASN A 293 16.82 -16.86 21.55
N ALA A 294 16.21 -17.87 22.19
CA ALA A 294 14.76 -17.92 22.36
C ALA A 294 14.21 -16.73 23.17
N VAL A 295 14.90 -16.34 24.26
CA VAL A 295 14.54 -15.17 25.07
C VAL A 295 14.67 -13.87 24.25
N LEU A 296 15.77 -13.70 23.52
CA LEU A 296 15.97 -12.53 22.65
C LEU A 296 14.92 -12.45 21.53
N SER A 297 14.59 -13.59 20.90
CA SER A 297 13.53 -13.67 19.89
C SER A 297 12.16 -13.30 20.44
N ARG A 298 11.83 -13.76 21.67
CA ARG A 298 10.59 -13.35 22.36
C ARG A 298 10.60 -11.85 22.65
N LYS A 299 11.70 -11.30 23.17
CA LYS A 299 11.85 -9.86 23.42
C LYS A 299 11.62 -9.03 22.14
N LYS A 300 12.30 -9.38 21.04
CA LYS A 300 12.10 -8.73 19.73
C LYS A 300 10.66 -8.83 19.22
N ARG A 301 9.97 -9.94 19.50
CA ARG A 301 8.55 -10.10 19.15
C ARG A 301 7.67 -9.16 19.97
N TYR A 302 7.91 -9.01 21.28
CA TYR A 302 7.19 -8.07 22.12
C TYR A 302 7.42 -6.62 21.70
N GLU A 303 8.66 -6.23 21.42
CA GLU A 303 8.99 -4.88 20.93
C GLU A 303 8.26 -4.56 19.61
N ARG A 304 8.20 -5.53 18.68
CA ARG A 304 7.43 -5.41 17.44
C ARG A 304 5.93 -5.24 17.71
N LEU A 305 5.36 -6.01 18.64
CA LEU A 305 3.95 -5.88 19.02
C LEU A 305 3.65 -4.52 19.67
N GLU A 306 4.52 -4.02 20.54
CA GLU A 306 4.36 -2.68 21.13
C GLU A 306 4.49 -1.57 20.08
N HIS A 307 5.39 -1.71 19.12
CA HIS A 307 5.47 -0.77 18.00
C HIS A 307 4.18 -0.75 17.16
N LEU A 308 3.63 -1.92 16.82
CA LEU A 308 2.37 -2.02 16.09
C LEU A 308 1.19 -1.44 16.89
N LYS A 309 1.13 -1.65 18.21
CA LYS A 309 0.12 -1.02 19.08
C LYS A 309 0.19 0.50 19.03
N ARG A 310 1.40 1.08 19.09
CA ARG A 310 1.60 2.53 18.95
C ARG A 310 1.15 3.05 17.58
N ARG A 311 1.51 2.36 16.48
CA ARG A 311 1.06 2.74 15.13
C ARG A 311 -0.46 2.67 14.97
N ARG A 312 -1.10 1.63 15.53
CA ARG A 312 -2.56 1.52 15.52
C ARG A 312 -3.22 2.68 16.26
N GLN A 313 -2.67 3.07 17.41
CA GLN A 313 -3.16 4.21 18.19
C GLN A 313 -3.00 5.54 17.44
N GLU A 314 -1.85 5.77 16.80
CA GLU A 314 -1.61 6.96 15.98
C GLU A 314 -2.62 7.06 14.82
N VAL A 315 -2.87 5.95 14.12
CA VAL A 315 -3.89 5.91 13.04
C VAL A 315 -5.29 6.21 13.59
N LYS A 316 -5.64 5.68 14.77
CA LYS A 316 -6.92 5.96 15.43
C LYS A 316 -7.08 7.45 15.74
N GLU A 317 -6.02 8.09 16.25
CA GLU A 317 -6.01 9.54 16.55
C GLU A 317 -6.15 10.38 15.28
N ARG A 318 -5.45 10.01 14.19
CA ARG A 318 -5.61 10.69 12.89
C ARG A 318 -7.01 10.56 12.31
N LEU A 319 -7.62 9.38 12.41
CA LEU A 319 -9.00 9.17 11.98
C LEU A 319 -9.98 10.03 12.80
N GLN A 320 -9.77 10.15 14.11
CA GLN A 320 -10.58 11.01 14.97
C GLN A 320 -10.42 12.50 14.60
N GLN A 321 -9.20 12.94 14.28
CA GLN A 321 -8.95 14.30 13.78
C GLN A 321 -9.67 14.57 12.45
N LEU A 322 -9.58 13.64 11.49
CA LEU A 322 -10.29 13.75 10.21
C LEU A 322 -11.81 13.78 10.40
N ALA A 323 -12.36 12.96 11.31
CA ALA A 323 -13.78 12.98 11.62
C ALA A 323 -14.24 14.33 12.21
N SER A 324 -13.42 14.93 13.10
CA SER A 324 -13.67 16.28 13.61
C SER A 324 -13.67 17.32 12.48
N TYR A 325 -12.65 17.28 11.62
CA TYR A 325 -12.53 18.18 10.48
C TYR A 325 -13.72 18.08 9.51
N MET A 326 -14.17 16.88 9.18
CA MET A 326 -15.35 16.66 8.35
C MET A 326 -16.63 17.20 9.01
N THR A 327 -16.72 17.16 10.33
CA THR A 327 -17.85 17.74 11.08
C THR A 327 -17.84 19.27 10.99
N ASP A 328 -16.67 19.89 11.07
CA ASP A 328 -16.51 21.34 10.94
C ASP A 328 -16.81 21.81 9.51
N LEU A 329 -16.37 21.06 8.49
CA LEU A 329 -16.73 21.33 7.09
C LEU A 329 -18.24 21.24 6.85
N ARG A 330 -18.92 20.26 7.46
CA ARG A 330 -20.38 20.16 7.37
C ARG A 330 -21.08 21.36 8.00
N LYS A 331 -20.62 21.82 9.17
CA LYS A 331 -21.15 23.05 9.80
C LYS A 331 -20.95 24.26 8.90
N TYR A 332 -19.75 24.44 8.35
CA TYR A 332 -19.44 25.53 7.45
C TYR A 332 -20.31 25.51 6.17
N ALA A 333 -20.53 24.33 5.59
CA ALA A 333 -21.43 24.18 4.45
C ALA A 333 -22.87 24.59 4.78
N LEU A 334 -23.38 24.20 5.96
CA LEU A 334 -24.71 24.62 6.43
C LEU A 334 -24.81 26.14 6.62
N GLU A 335 -23.78 26.78 7.19
CA GLU A 335 -23.73 28.25 7.32
C GLU A 335 -23.73 28.95 5.95
N LEU A 336 -23.00 28.42 4.97
CA LEU A 336 -23.02 28.93 3.60
C LEU A 336 -24.39 28.78 2.94
N HIS A 337 -25.06 27.64 3.15
CA HIS A 337 -26.43 27.44 2.67
C HIS A 337 -27.40 28.45 3.28
N GLU A 338 -27.33 28.67 4.60
CA GLU A 338 -28.18 29.66 5.28
C GLU A 338 -27.94 31.08 4.73
N ARG A 339 -26.67 31.47 4.49
CA ARG A 339 -26.33 32.75 3.87
C ARG A 339 -26.89 32.86 2.45
N ARG A 340 -26.76 31.81 1.63
CA ARG A 340 -27.31 31.77 0.28
C ARG A 340 -28.82 31.97 0.30
N ASP A 341 -29.53 31.29 1.19
CA ASP A 341 -30.98 31.39 1.27
C ASP A 341 -31.44 32.78 1.72
N LYS A 342 -30.70 33.43 2.62
CA LYS A 342 -30.89 34.87 2.97
C LYS A 342 -30.70 35.78 1.75
N CYS A 343 -29.66 35.56 0.95
CA CYS A 343 -29.43 36.32 -0.28
C CYS A 343 -30.57 36.13 -1.30
N ILE A 344 -31.04 34.88 -1.48
CA ILE A 344 -32.18 34.59 -2.37
C ILE A 344 -33.43 35.33 -1.90
N PHE A 345 -33.71 35.34 -0.59
CA PHE A 345 -34.84 36.07 -0.01
C PHE A 345 -34.74 37.60 -0.23
N LEU A 346 -33.55 38.17 -0.05
CA LEU A 346 -33.30 39.59 -0.32
C LEU A 346 -33.52 39.94 -1.81
N LEU A 347 -33.00 39.12 -2.72
CA LEU A 347 -33.20 39.29 -4.16
C LEU A 347 -34.68 39.23 -4.55
N TYR A 348 -35.44 38.29 -3.97
CA TYR A 348 -36.88 38.20 -4.17
C TYR A 348 -37.60 39.47 -3.67
N SER A 349 -37.24 39.97 -2.49
CA SER A 349 -37.81 41.20 -1.92
C SER A 349 -37.51 42.44 -2.77
N ILE A 350 -36.28 42.59 -3.26
CA ILE A 350 -35.89 43.68 -4.18
C ILE A 350 -36.71 43.62 -5.47
N ARG A 351 -36.89 42.41 -6.03
CA ARG A 351 -37.70 42.21 -7.24
C ARG A 351 -39.16 42.62 -7.03
N GLN A 352 -39.74 42.29 -5.88
CA GLN A 352 -41.11 42.67 -5.55
C GLN A 352 -41.26 44.18 -5.42
N LEU A 353 -40.37 44.84 -4.66
CA LEU A 353 -40.35 46.30 -4.53
C LEU A 353 -40.19 47.01 -5.88
N THR A 354 -39.33 46.46 -6.75
CA THR A 354 -39.13 46.98 -8.11
C THR A 354 -40.39 46.86 -8.96
N ALA A 355 -41.15 45.77 -8.80
CA ALA A 355 -42.42 45.59 -9.51
C ALA A 355 -43.50 46.55 -8.99
N ASP A 356 -43.56 46.80 -7.69
CA ASP A 356 -44.50 47.74 -7.08
C ASP A 356 -44.18 49.20 -7.46
N LEU A 357 -42.90 49.58 -7.53
CA LEU A 357 -42.48 50.91 -8.01
C LEU A 357 -42.77 51.16 -9.51
N ARG A 358 -42.96 50.10 -10.30
CA ARG A 358 -43.32 50.22 -11.73
C ARG A 358 -44.82 50.41 -11.95
N ARG A 359 -45.65 50.05 -10.97
CA ARG A 359 -47.10 50.25 -11.02
C ARG A 359 -47.43 51.67 -10.56
#